data_AF-A0A7R9QLU4-F1
#
_entry.id   AF-A0A7R9QLU4-F1
#
_cell.length_a   1.000
_cell.length_b   1.000
_cell.length_c   1.000
_cell.angle_alpha   90.00
_cell.angle_beta   90.00
_cell.angle_gamma   90.00
#
_symmetry.space_group_name_H-M   'P 1'
#
loop_
_entity.id
_entity.type
_entity.pdbx_description
1 polymer ?
#
loop_
_entity_poly.entity_id
_entity_poly.type
_entity_poly.pdbx_seq_one_letter_code
_entity_poly.pdbx_strand_id
1 'polypeptide(L)'
;MADKDSGEEKTIAQDLVVTKYKMAGEMVNRVLKQLIDKCKADESVRNLCQFGDNCMNEETNKVFKKEKELKKGIAFPTCVSVNNTICHFSPLNSEVDYVLKDGDVVKLDLGAHIDGFIAVVAHTVVVGATADNKVDGR
;
A
#
# COMPACT_ATOMS: atom_id res chain seq x y z
N MET A 1 8.32 4.52 -24.11
CA MET A 1 7.61 4.08 -25.33
C MET A 1 6.14 4.01 -24.95
N ALA A 2 5.29 4.84 -25.54
CA ALA A 2 3.84 4.73 -25.34
C ALA A 2 3.41 3.39 -25.97
N ASP A 3 2.80 2.52 -25.17
CA ASP A 3 2.25 1.26 -25.64
C ASP A 3 1.25 1.56 -26.76
N LYS A 4 1.63 1.20 -28.00
CA LYS A 4 0.71 1.10 -29.14
C LYS A 4 -0.12 -0.16 -28.92
N ASP A 5 -1.12 -0.09 -28.07
CA ASP A 5 -2.22 -1.06 -28.12
C ASP A 5 -3.41 -0.40 -28.81
N SER A 6 -3.76 -0.91 -29.97
CA SER A 6 -4.89 -0.48 -30.80
C SER A 6 -6.20 -1.19 -30.41
N GLY A 7 -6.32 -1.64 -29.15
CA GLY A 7 -7.49 -2.31 -28.61
C GLY A 7 -8.38 -1.36 -27.82
N GLU A 8 -9.70 -1.56 -27.90
CA GLU A 8 -10.67 -0.89 -27.02
C GLU A 8 -10.24 -0.99 -25.55
N GLU A 9 -10.49 0.08 -24.78
CA GLU A 9 -10.26 0.10 -23.35
C GLU A 9 -11.10 -1.00 -22.67
N LYS A 10 -10.42 -1.89 -21.96
CA LYS A 10 -11.09 -2.94 -21.18
C LYS A 10 -11.75 -2.30 -19.95
N THR A 11 -13.07 -2.40 -19.86
CA THR A 11 -13.86 -1.82 -18.76
C THR A 11 -14.41 -2.88 -17.81
N ILE A 12 -14.98 -2.44 -16.69
CA ILE A 12 -15.66 -3.30 -15.71
C ILE A 12 -16.91 -4.03 -16.26
N ALA A 13 -17.33 -3.76 -17.51
CA ALA A 13 -18.34 -4.56 -18.19
C ALA A 13 -17.86 -6.00 -18.48
N GLN A 14 -16.56 -6.25 -18.40
CA GLN A 14 -15.96 -7.58 -18.54
C GLN A 14 -15.66 -8.16 -17.15
N ASP A 15 -16.21 -9.33 -16.83
CA ASP A 15 -16.03 -9.99 -15.52
C ASP A 15 -14.56 -10.20 -15.12
N LEU A 16 -13.70 -10.44 -16.11
CA LEU A 16 -12.26 -10.61 -15.87
C LEU A 16 -11.61 -9.31 -15.37
N VAL A 17 -12.08 -8.15 -15.82
CA VAL A 17 -11.58 -6.84 -15.34
C VAL A 17 -11.96 -6.64 -13.87
N VAL A 18 -13.21 -6.92 -13.52
CA VAL A 18 -13.68 -6.87 -12.12
C VAL A 18 -12.89 -7.84 -11.24
N THR A 19 -12.59 -9.04 -11.75
CA THR A 19 -11.78 -10.05 -11.06
C THR A 19 -10.37 -9.52 -10.77
N LYS A 20 -9.72 -8.85 -11.74
CA LYS A 20 -8.38 -8.26 -11.55
C LYS A 20 -8.38 -7.14 -10.50
N TYR A 21 -9.38 -6.25 -10.51
CA TYR A 21 -9.56 -5.25 -9.46
C TYR A 21 -9.75 -5.88 -8.07
N LYS A 22 -10.59 -6.92 -7.98
CA LYS A 22 -10.83 -7.62 -6.71
C LYS A 22 -9.56 -8.27 -6.19
N MET A 23 -8.80 -8.95 -7.05
CA MET A 23 -7.52 -9.57 -6.67
C MET A 23 -6.50 -8.53 -6.18
N ALA A 24 -6.37 -7.40 -6.88
CA ALA A 24 -5.48 -6.31 -6.45
C ALA A 24 -5.93 -5.73 -5.10
N GLY A 25 -7.25 -5.49 -4.92
CA GLY A 25 -7.81 -4.99 -3.67
C GLY A 25 -7.61 -5.95 -2.49
N GLU A 26 -7.71 -7.26 -2.71
CA GLU A 26 -7.44 -8.26 -1.68
C GLU A 26 -5.96 -8.29 -1.24
N MET A 27 -5.02 -8.16 -2.19
CA MET A 27 -3.59 -8.07 -1.88
C MET A 27 -3.29 -6.82 -1.05
N VAL A 28 -3.79 -5.67 -1.52
CA VAL A 28 -3.57 -4.39 -0.86
C VAL A 28 -4.13 -4.37 0.56
N ASN A 29 -5.32 -4.93 0.78
CA ASN A 29 -5.88 -5.08 2.13
C ASN A 29 -5.08 -6.03 3.03
N ARG A 30 -4.49 -7.10 2.48
CA ARG A 30 -3.62 -8.01 3.26
C ARG A 30 -2.34 -7.32 3.69
N VAL A 31 -1.71 -6.55 2.81
CA VAL A 31 -0.47 -5.81 3.14
C VAL A 31 -0.77 -4.66 4.10
N LEU A 32 -1.89 -3.94 3.91
CA LEU A 32 -2.33 -2.88 4.81
C LEU A 32 -2.49 -3.39 6.25
N LYS A 33 -3.14 -4.55 6.46
CA LYS A 33 -3.29 -5.13 7.80
C LYS A 33 -1.94 -5.42 8.46
N GLN A 34 -1.00 -5.99 7.70
CA GLN A 34 0.36 -6.25 8.21
C GLN A 34 1.12 -4.97 8.56
N LEU A 35 0.91 -3.89 7.81
CA LEU A 35 1.49 -2.58 8.13
C LEU A 35 0.87 -1.98 9.40
N ILE A 36 -0.47 -2.03 9.54
CA ILE A 36 -1.17 -1.60 10.75
C ILE A 36 -0.61 -2.32 11.99
N ASP A 37 -0.44 -3.65 11.92
CA ASP A 37 0.11 -4.45 13.02
C ASP A 37 1.56 -4.11 13.37
N LYS A 38 2.31 -3.51 12.43
CA LYS A 38 3.70 -3.07 12.61
C LYS A 38 3.83 -1.60 13.03
N CYS A 39 2.79 -0.78 12.89
CA CYS A 39 2.80 0.61 13.34
C CYS A 39 2.82 0.69 14.87
N LYS A 40 4.04 0.62 15.43
CA LYS A 40 4.31 0.68 16.87
C LYS A 40 5.33 1.78 17.16
N ALA A 41 5.36 2.23 18.41
CA ALA A 41 6.41 3.13 18.87
C ALA A 41 7.79 2.52 18.60
N ASP A 42 8.76 3.39 18.33
CA ASP A 42 10.15 3.08 17.98
C ASP A 42 10.35 2.40 16.61
N GLU A 43 9.28 2.17 15.84
CA GLU A 43 9.41 1.67 14.47
C GLU A 43 9.80 2.77 13.48
N SER A 44 10.66 2.42 12.53
CA SER A 44 11.13 3.34 11.49
C SER A 44 10.11 3.42 10.36
N VAL A 45 9.78 4.65 9.95
CA VAL A 45 8.92 4.91 8.79
C VAL A 45 9.55 4.32 7.53
N ARG A 46 10.85 4.50 7.30
CA ARG A 46 11.55 3.88 6.18
C ARG A 46 11.42 2.36 6.17
N ASN A 47 11.59 1.72 7.32
CA ASN A 47 11.46 0.27 7.44
C ASN A 47 10.04 -0.19 7.11
N LEU A 48 9.02 0.56 7.54
CA LEU A 48 7.61 0.29 7.18
C LEU A 48 7.37 0.41 5.68
N CYS A 49 7.89 1.46 5.03
CA CYS A 49 7.80 1.63 3.57
C CYS A 49 8.42 0.43 2.84
N GLN A 50 9.66 0.08 3.18
CA GLN A 50 10.36 -1.06 2.57
C GLN A 50 9.65 -2.38 2.83
N PHE A 51 9.13 -2.58 4.04
CA PHE A 51 8.36 -3.76 4.39
C PHE A 51 7.09 -3.88 3.53
N GLY A 52 6.31 -2.81 3.40
CA GLY A 52 5.09 -2.79 2.60
C GLY A 52 5.36 -3.12 1.13
N ASP A 53 6.39 -2.51 0.54
CA ASP A 53 6.77 -2.76 -0.86
C ASP A 53 7.26 -4.19 -1.09
N ASN A 54 8.04 -4.74 -0.15
CA ASN A 54 8.49 -6.14 -0.21
C ASN A 54 7.29 -7.09 -0.14
N CYS A 55 6.38 -6.91 0.81
CA CYS A 55 5.16 -7.72 0.91
C CYS A 55 4.28 -7.60 -0.34
N MET A 56 4.18 -6.41 -0.92
CA MET A 56 3.40 -6.20 -2.15
C MET A 56 4.00 -6.94 -3.35
N ASN A 57 5.33 -6.87 -3.51
CA ASN A 57 6.04 -7.62 -4.54
C ASN A 57 5.88 -9.13 -4.35
N GLU A 58 5.94 -9.63 -3.11
CA GLU A 58 5.69 -11.03 -2.81
C GLU A 58 4.26 -11.46 -3.19
N GLU A 59 3.24 -10.67 -2.83
CA GLU A 59 1.84 -10.96 -3.14
C GLU A 59 1.56 -10.97 -4.65
N THR A 60 2.04 -9.96 -5.37
CA THR A 60 1.85 -9.86 -6.83
C THR A 60 2.59 -10.96 -7.60
N ASN A 61 3.74 -11.42 -7.10
CA ASN A 61 4.51 -12.52 -7.70
C ASN A 61 3.83 -13.90 -7.52
N LYS A 62 2.85 -14.04 -6.61
CA LYS A 62 2.13 -15.32 -6.38
C LYS A 62 1.09 -15.62 -7.47
N VAL A 63 0.55 -14.60 -8.15
CA VAL A 63 -0.56 -14.73 -9.12
C VAL A 63 -0.07 -14.66 -10.57
N PHE A 64 -0.87 -15.10 -11.55
CA PHE A 64 -0.59 -14.95 -12.99
C PHE A 64 0.83 -15.37 -13.43
N LYS A 65 1.40 -16.42 -12.82
CA LYS A 65 2.79 -16.87 -13.09
C LYS A 65 3.00 -17.41 -14.50
N LYS A 66 1.93 -17.89 -15.14
CA LYS A 66 1.95 -18.45 -16.50
C LYS A 66 1.87 -17.37 -17.59
N GLU A 67 1.43 -16.17 -17.23
CA GLU A 67 1.22 -15.05 -18.16
C GLU A 67 2.43 -14.11 -18.10
N LYS A 68 3.46 -14.43 -18.88
CA LYS A 68 4.77 -13.72 -18.83
C LYS A 68 4.71 -12.26 -19.28
N GLU A 69 3.74 -11.90 -20.12
CA GLU A 69 3.57 -10.54 -20.64
C GLU A 69 2.64 -9.68 -19.77
N LEU A 70 1.94 -10.28 -18.80
CA LEU A 70 1.04 -9.55 -17.91
C LEU A 70 1.85 -8.72 -16.91
N LYS A 71 1.70 -7.39 -16.99
CA LYS A 71 2.33 -6.44 -16.06
C LYS A 71 1.56 -6.42 -14.74
N LYS A 72 2.25 -6.62 -13.61
CA LYS A 72 1.69 -6.58 -12.25
C LYS A 72 2.76 -6.13 -11.27
N GLY A 73 2.33 -5.56 -10.14
CA GLY A 73 3.25 -5.09 -9.11
C GLY A 73 2.67 -3.93 -8.33
N ILE A 74 3.58 -3.09 -7.83
CA ILE A 74 3.25 -1.87 -7.09
C ILE A 74 2.69 -0.82 -8.05
N ALA A 75 1.48 -0.34 -7.75
CA ALA A 75 0.87 0.79 -8.47
C ALA A 75 1.14 2.11 -7.75
N PHE A 76 1.21 2.06 -6.42
CA PHE A 76 1.50 3.20 -5.57
C PHE A 76 2.40 2.71 -4.42
N PRO A 77 3.62 3.28 -4.25
CA PRO A 77 4.56 2.81 -3.25
C PRO A 77 4.02 3.01 -1.84
N THR A 78 4.51 2.20 -0.91
CA THR A 78 4.09 2.31 0.49
C THR A 78 4.55 3.63 1.06
N CYS A 79 3.60 4.50 1.39
CA CYS A 79 3.84 5.78 2.04
C CYS A 79 3.31 5.77 3.47
N VAL A 80 4.06 6.36 4.40
CA VAL A 80 3.72 6.43 5.82
C VAL A 80 3.85 7.87 6.28
N SER A 81 2.73 8.60 6.31
CA SER A 81 2.72 10.03 6.61
C SER A 81 2.28 10.29 8.06
N VAL A 82 3.13 10.96 8.85
CA VAL A 82 2.94 11.12 10.29
C VAL A 82 2.41 12.52 10.64
N ASN A 83 1.43 12.59 11.55
CA ASN A 83 0.85 13.82 12.09
C ASN A 83 0.44 14.84 11.00
N ASN A 84 1.12 15.97 10.93
CA ASN A 84 0.83 17.08 10.02
C ASN A 84 1.25 16.83 8.56
N THR A 85 2.04 15.79 8.29
CA THR A 85 2.41 15.39 6.93
C THR A 85 1.18 14.84 6.23
N ILE A 86 0.76 15.46 5.12
CA ILE A 86 -0.51 15.14 4.45
C ILE A 86 -0.47 13.76 3.79
N CYS A 87 0.47 13.53 2.88
CA CYS A 87 0.58 12.30 2.09
C CYS A 87 1.99 12.12 1.51
N HIS A 88 2.21 10.97 0.87
CA HIS A 88 3.36 10.67 0.00
C HIS A 88 4.74 10.67 0.68
N PHE A 89 4.80 10.49 2.00
CA PHE A 89 6.07 10.33 2.69
C PHE A 89 6.59 8.90 2.56
N SER A 90 7.60 8.71 1.70
CA SER A 90 8.35 7.46 1.50
C SER A 90 9.84 7.81 1.39
N PRO A 91 10.54 7.99 2.52
CA PRO A 91 11.87 8.60 2.54
C PRO A 91 12.94 7.71 1.90
N LEU A 92 13.87 8.32 1.18
CA LEU A 92 15.06 7.65 0.64
C LEU A 92 16.01 7.22 1.76
N ASN A 93 16.90 6.27 1.45
CA ASN A 93 17.94 5.83 2.39
C ASN A 93 18.89 6.97 2.83
N SER A 94 19.07 7.97 1.97
CA SER A 94 19.92 9.15 2.20
C SER A 94 19.22 10.28 2.95
N GLU A 95 17.90 10.22 3.12
CA GLU A 95 17.13 11.26 3.79
C GLU A 95 17.07 11.00 5.31
N VAL A 96 16.61 11.98 6.08
CA VAL A 96 16.36 11.79 7.51
C VAL A 96 15.10 10.94 7.67
N ASP A 97 15.20 9.89 8.46
CA ASP A 97 14.09 9.00 8.77
C ASP A 97 13.21 9.56 9.91
N TYR A 98 11.99 9.03 10.03
CA TYR A 98 11.11 9.31 11.15
C TYR A 98 10.89 8.02 11.96
N VAL A 99 11.07 8.12 13.28
CA VAL A 99 10.79 7.02 14.22
C VAL A 99 9.46 7.30 14.89
N LEU A 100 8.51 6.37 14.75
CA LEU A 100 7.17 6.48 15.30
C LEU A 100 7.18 6.59 16.82
N LYS A 101 6.25 7.37 17.35
CA LYS A 101 6.05 7.58 18.80
C LYS A 101 4.64 7.22 19.19
N ASP A 102 4.47 6.87 20.46
CA ASP A 102 3.14 6.71 21.04
C ASP A 102 2.30 7.98 20.85
N GLY A 103 1.04 7.83 20.43
CA GLY A 103 0.14 8.94 20.10
C GLY A 103 0.29 9.54 18.70
N ASP A 104 1.25 9.11 17.88
CA ASP A 104 1.37 9.60 16.50
C ASP A 104 0.17 9.19 15.64
N VAL A 105 -0.35 10.14 14.85
CA VAL A 105 -1.38 9.91 13.83
C VAL A 105 -0.72 9.52 12.52
N VAL A 106 -0.72 8.22 12.21
CA VAL A 106 -0.01 7.64 11.06
C VAL A 106 -1.00 7.31 9.95
N LYS A 107 -0.71 7.80 8.75
CA LYS A 107 -1.48 7.53 7.52
C LYS A 107 -0.67 6.59 6.64
N LEU A 108 -1.20 5.40 6.42
CA LEU A 108 -0.63 4.38 5.53
C LEU A 108 -1.33 4.48 4.18
N ASP A 109 -0.58 4.54 3.08
CA ASP A 109 -1.11 4.60 1.72
C ASP A 109 -0.26 3.71 0.80
N LEU A 110 -0.90 2.80 0.06
CA LEU A 110 -0.24 1.82 -0.80
C LEU A 110 -1.19 1.26 -1.85
N GLY A 111 -0.64 0.76 -2.96
CA GLY A 111 -1.45 0.22 -4.03
C GLY A 111 -0.76 -0.82 -4.91
N ALA A 112 -1.56 -1.66 -5.53
CA ALA A 112 -1.13 -2.69 -6.47
C ALA A 112 -1.89 -2.57 -7.78
N HIS A 113 -1.30 -3.11 -8.85
CA HIS A 113 -2.03 -3.33 -10.10
C HIS A 113 -1.83 -4.75 -10.61
N ILE A 114 -2.84 -5.23 -11.32
CA ILE A 114 -2.80 -6.46 -12.11
C ILE A 114 -3.26 -6.10 -13.52
N ASP A 115 -2.42 -6.28 -14.52
CA ASP A 115 -2.69 -5.93 -15.92
C ASP A 115 -3.09 -4.45 -16.11
N GLY A 116 -2.54 -3.58 -15.25
CA GLY A 116 -2.85 -2.14 -15.26
C GLY A 116 -4.12 -1.74 -14.51
N PHE A 117 -4.92 -2.68 -14.00
CA PHE A 117 -6.07 -2.38 -13.14
C PHE A 117 -5.63 -2.15 -11.70
N ILE A 118 -5.75 -0.91 -11.25
CA ILE A 118 -5.17 -0.40 -9.99
C ILE A 118 -6.15 -0.51 -8.83
N ALA A 119 -5.67 -0.97 -7.68
CA ALA A 119 -6.32 -0.80 -6.38
C ALA A 119 -5.36 -0.05 -5.43
N VAL A 120 -5.84 1.04 -4.84
CA VAL A 120 -5.12 1.82 -3.82
C VAL A 120 -5.97 1.85 -2.56
N VAL A 121 -5.32 1.78 -1.40
CA VAL A 121 -5.97 1.94 -0.10
C VAL A 121 -5.16 2.88 0.76
N ALA A 122 -5.86 3.66 1.59
CA ALA A 122 -5.25 4.37 2.70
C ALA A 122 -6.01 4.10 4.01
N HIS A 123 -5.28 4.12 5.12
CA HIS A 123 -5.85 4.01 6.45
C HIS A 123 -5.08 4.86 7.46
N THR A 124 -5.80 5.42 8.43
CA THR A 124 -5.21 6.23 9.51
C THR A 124 -5.30 5.48 10.82
N VAL A 125 -4.17 5.35 11.51
CA VAL A 125 -4.06 4.75 12.85
C VAL A 125 -3.44 5.73 13.82
N VAL A 126 -3.70 5.54 15.11
CA VAL A 126 -2.97 6.22 16.19
C VAL A 126 -2.09 5.19 16.87
N VAL A 127 -0.78 5.44 16.92
CA VAL A 127 0.18 4.51 17.53
C VAL A 127 -0.12 4.37 19.02
N GLY A 128 -0.21 3.13 19.51
CA GLY A 128 -0.50 2.82 20.91
C GLY A 128 -1.99 2.79 21.29
N ALA A 129 -2.89 3.17 20.37
CA ALA A 129 -4.32 3.09 20.59
C ALA A 129 -4.81 1.63 20.64
N THR A 130 -5.59 1.30 21.65
CA THR A 130 -6.21 -0.02 21.83
C THR A 130 -7.64 0.13 22.32
N ALA A 131 -8.37 -0.98 22.49
CA ALA A 131 -9.72 -0.95 23.07
C ALA A 131 -9.71 -0.39 24.51
N ASP A 132 -8.65 -0.65 25.27
CA ASP A 132 -8.46 -0.20 26.65
C ASP A 132 -7.79 1.19 26.70
N ASN A 133 -6.92 1.51 25.74
CA ASN A 133 -6.27 2.81 25.58
C ASN A 133 -6.89 3.58 24.42
N LYS A 134 -8.03 4.23 24.66
CA LYS A 134 -8.78 4.95 23.63
C LYS A 134 -8.10 6.25 23.27
N VAL A 135 -8.15 6.60 21.98
CA VAL A 135 -7.77 7.93 21.49
C VAL A 135 -8.74 8.97 22.05
N ASP A 136 -8.22 10.02 22.65
CA ASP A 136 -8.96 11.15 23.19
C ASP A 136 -8.86 12.40 22.28
N GLY A 137 -9.48 13.49 22.74
CA GLY A 137 -9.52 14.75 22.01
C GLY A 137 -8.35 15.69 22.34
N ARG A 138 -8.30 16.82 21.64
CA ARG A 138 -7.45 17.97 21.99
C ARG A 138 -8.13 18.87 23.01
#